data_AF-A0A078JS68-F1
#
_entry.id   AF-A0A078JS68-F1
#
_cell.length_a   1.000
_cell.length_b   1.000
_cell.length_c   1.000
_cell.angle_alpha   90.00
_cell.angle_beta   90.00
_cell.angle_gamma   90.00
#
_symmetry.space_group_name_H-M   'P 1'
#
loop_
_entity.id
_entity.type
_entity.pdbx_description
1 polymer ?
#
loop_
_entity_poly.entity_id
_entity_poly.type
_entity_poly.pdbx_seq_one_letter_code
_entity_poly.pdbx_strand_id
1 'polypeptide(L)' 'MEIEEVVSVHELHIWAITVGKALFSCHVKIKQEADDAMVLNKVIDYIWREYSISHVSIQIER' A
#
# COMPACT_ATOMS: atom_id res chain seq x y z
N MET A 1 11.03 -2.58 -5.42
CA MET A 1 10.80 -1.42 -6.29
C MET A 1 10.62 -0.20 -5.40
N GLU A 2 11.22 0.93 -5.74
CA GLU A 2 10.94 2.21 -5.06
C GLU A 2 9.81 2.93 -5.80
N ILE A 3 8.84 3.45 -5.06
CA ILE A 3 7.80 4.34 -5.59
C ILE A 3 8.26 5.76 -5.24
N GLU A 4 8.75 6.50 -6.22
CA GLU A 4 9.43 7.79 -6.04
C GLU A 4 8.61 8.81 -5.25
N GLU A 5 7.29 8.76 -5.36
CA GLU A 5 6.38 9.68 -4.69
C GLU A 5 6.17 9.37 -3.21
N VAL A 6 6.55 8.17 -2.73
CA VAL A 6 6.38 7.75 -1.34
C VAL A 6 7.53 8.27 -0.48
N VAL A 7 7.20 9.00 0.58
CA VAL A 7 8.14 9.52 1.57
C VAL A 7 8.34 8.52 2.70
N SER A 8 7.26 7.91 3.20
CA SER A 8 7.34 6.89 4.24
C SER A 8 6.08 6.03 4.31
N VAL A 9 6.19 4.87 4.96
CA VAL A 9 5.08 3.97 5.27
C VAL A 9 5.10 3.69 6.77
N HIS A 10 3.95 3.78 7.42
CA HIS A 10 3.79 3.51 8.85
C HIS A 10 2.44 2.84 9.16
N GLU A 11 2.23 2.46 10.42
CA GLU A 11 1.02 1.77 10.89
C GLU A 11 0.66 0.52 10.06
N LEU A 12 1.69 -0.25 9.66
CA LEU A 12 1.53 -1.44 8.82
C LEU A 12 0.98 -2.61 9.64
N HIS A 13 -0.12 -3.19 9.16
CA HIS A 13 -0.81 -4.33 9.74
C HIS A 13 -1.06 -5.39 8.67
N ILE A 14 -0.73 -6.65 8.98
CA ILE A 14 -0.98 -7.80 8.12
C ILE A 14 -1.62 -8.91 8.94
N TRP A 15 -2.71 -9.48 8.43
CA TRP A 15 -3.47 -10.54 9.11
C TRP A 15 -3.71 -11.69 8.15
N ALA A 16 -3.45 -12.93 8.57
CA ALA A 16 -3.88 -14.10 7.82
C ALA A 16 -5.29 -14.51 8.28
N ILE A 17 -6.25 -14.60 7.34
CA ILE A 17 -7.59 -15.10 7.63
C ILE A 17 -7.59 -16.63 7.52
N THR A 18 -7.03 -17.14 6.42
CA THR A 18 -6.86 -18.56 6.13
C THR A 18 -5.57 -18.77 5.33
N VAL A 19 -5.19 -20.03 5.10
CA VAL A 19 -4.11 -20.34 4.15
C VAL A 19 -4.37 -19.66 2.82
N GLY A 20 -3.39 -18.92 2.31
CA GLY A 20 -3.46 -18.20 1.04
C GLY A 20 -4.33 -16.93 1.03
N LYS A 21 -4.93 -16.52 2.15
CA LYS A 21 -5.74 -15.28 2.22
C LYS A 21 -5.27 -14.39 3.37
N ALA A 22 -4.67 -13.25 3.01
CA ALA A 22 -4.25 -12.22 3.95
C ALA A 22 -5.01 -10.89 3.73
N LEU A 23 -5.11 -10.11 4.80
CA LEU A 23 -5.50 -8.70 4.82
C LEU A 23 -4.25 -7.86 5.04
N PHE A 24 -4.17 -6.72 4.38
CA PHE A 24 -3.08 -5.76 4.53
C PHE A 24 -3.64 -4.35 4.74
N SER A 25 -3.09 -3.61 5.68
CA SER A 25 -3.38 -2.19 5.85
C SER A 25 -2.14 -1.41 6.24
N CYS A 26 -2.01 -0.18 5.74
CA CYS A 26 -0.96 0.73 6.14
C CYS A 26 -1.34 2.18 5.83
N HIS A 27 -0.53 3.09 6.34
CA HIS A 27 -0.55 4.50 5.98
C HIS A 27 0.67 4.81 5.11
N VAL A 28 0.46 5.57 4.04
CA VAL A 28 1.50 5.95 3.08
C VAL A 28 1.56 7.47 3.00
N LYS A 29 2.68 8.01 3.47
CA LYS A 29 3.02 9.43 3.34
C LYS A 29 3.59 9.67 1.95
N ILE A 30 3.01 10.58 1.18
CA ILE A 30 3.45 10.93 -0.17
C ILE A 30 4.01 12.36 -0.24
N LYS A 31 4.77 12.66 -1.28
CA LYS A 31 5.23 14.03 -1.57
C LYS A 31 4.04 14.97 -1.77
N GLN A 32 4.21 16.24 -1.40
CA GLN A 32 3.14 17.25 -1.44
C GLN A 32 2.55 17.47 -2.85
N GLU A 33 3.36 17.30 -3.88
CA GLU A 33 3.01 17.47 -5.30
C GLU A 33 2.51 16.19 -5.98
N ALA A 34 2.54 15.05 -5.28
CA ALA A 34 2.13 13.77 -5.85
C ALA A 34 0.60 13.66 -5.98
N ASP A 35 0.16 12.89 -6.99
CA ASP A 35 -1.24 12.54 -7.19
C ASP A 35 -1.63 11.33 -6.34
N ASP A 36 -2.54 11.56 -5.40
CA ASP A 36 -2.98 10.57 -4.41
C ASP A 36 -3.50 9.28 -5.07
N ALA A 37 -4.29 9.40 -6.15
CA ALA A 37 -4.91 8.26 -6.82
C ALA A 37 -3.89 7.43 -7.61
N MET A 38 -2.95 8.08 -8.29
CA MET A 38 -1.84 7.42 -8.96
C MET A 38 -0.99 6.64 -7.97
N VAL A 39 -0.60 7.25 -6.84
CA VAL A 39 0.22 6.57 -5.84
C VAL A 39 -0.53 5.40 -5.20
N LEU A 40 -1.81 5.59 -4.86
CA LEU A 40 -2.65 4.51 -4.34
C LEU A 40 -2.67 3.31 -5.29
N ASN A 41 -2.88 3.53 -6.59
CA ASN A 41 -2.88 2.46 -7.58
C ASN A 41 -1.51 1.77 -7.70
N LYS A 42 -0.41 2.54 -7.73
CA LYS A 42 0.96 1.98 -7.75
C LYS A 42 1.21 1.07 -6.54
N VAL A 43 0.79 1.49 -5.35
CA VAL A 43 0.97 0.71 -4.11
C VAL A 43 0.11 -0.56 -4.13
N ILE A 44 -1.17 -0.47 -4.54
CA ILE A 44 -2.06 -1.63 -4.67
C ILE A 44 -1.47 -2.64 -5.66
N ASP A 45 -1.06 -2.18 -6.84
CA ASP A 45 -0.48 -3.01 -7.89
C ASP A 45 0.80 -3.71 -7.41
N TYR A 46 1.66 -2.99 -6.69
CA TYR A 46 2.86 -3.56 -6.10
C TYR A 46 2.55 -4.66 -5.09
N ILE A 47 1.62 -4.41 -4.15
CA ILE A 47 1.24 -5.39 -3.14
C ILE A 47 0.66 -6.66 -3.79
N TRP A 48 -0.16 -6.49 -4.83
CA TRP A 48 -0.71 -7.62 -5.56
C TRP A 48 0.36 -8.40 -6.34
N ARG A 49 1.26 -7.73 -7.07
CA ARG A 49 2.29 -8.39 -7.88
C ARG A 49 3.32 -9.15 -7.05
N GLU A 50 3.79 -8.54 -5.96
CA GLU A 50 4.86 -9.12 -5.16
C GLU A 50 4.36 -10.12 -4.11
N TYR A 51 3.15 -9.91 -3.57
CA TYR A 51 2.65 -10.69 -2.43
C TYR A 51 1.33 -11.42 -2.70
N SER A 52 0.70 -11.21 -3.87
CA SER A 52 -0.61 -11.78 -4.20
C SER A 52 -1.72 -11.45 -3.18
N ILE A 53 -1.59 -10.32 -2.46
CA ILE A 53 -2.59 -9.86 -1.50
C ILE A 53 -3.55 -8.90 -2.23
N SER A 54 -4.82 -9.28 -2.31
CA SER A 54 -5.86 -8.48 -2.99
C SER A 54 -6.75 -7.69 -2.04
N HIS A 55 -6.84 -8.08 -0.77
CA HIS A 55 -7.62 -7.37 0.24
C HIS A 55 -6.71 -6.39 0.99
N VAL A 56 -6.67 -5.16 0.49
CA VAL A 56 -5.80 -4.10 1.01
C VAL A 56 -6.63 -2.87 1.41
N SER A 57 -6.19 -2.15 2.44
CA SER A 57 -6.74 -0.84 2.81
C SER A 57 -5.60 0.12 3.11
N ILE A 58 -5.41 1.11 2.25
CA ILE A 58 -4.28 2.05 2.30
C ILE A 58 -4.82 3.45 2.56
N GLN A 59 -4.30 4.10 3.60
CA GLN A 59 -4.55 5.51 3.84
C GLN A 59 -3.43 6.34 3.21
N ILE A 60 -3.78 7.25 2.30
CA ILE A 60 -2.83 8.22 1.74
C ILE A 60 -2.77 9.45 2.65
N GLU A 61 -1.56 9.93 2.94
CA GLU A 61 -1.28 11.09 3.77
C GLU A 61 -0.32 12.06 3.10
N ARG A 62 -0.46 13.36 3.38
CA ARG A 62 0.39 14.45 2.86
C ARG A 62 1.24 15.03 3.96
#